data_AF-A0A2D8UMG5-F1
#
_entry.id   AF-A0A2D8UMG5-F1
#
_cell.length_a   1.000
_cell.length_b   1.000
_cell.length_c   1.000
_cell.angle_alpha   90.00
_cell.angle_beta   90.00
_cell.angle_gamma   90.00
#
_symmetry.space_group_name_H-M   'P 1'
#
loop_
_entity.id
_entity.type
_entity.pdbx_description
1 polymer ?
#
loop_
_entity_poly.entity_id
_entity_poly.type
_entity_poly.pdbx_seq_one_letter_code
_entity_poly.pdbx_strand_id
1 'polypeptide(L)'
;MKLVLYVFIISLFQVSSTAIKREVLQKNEIKCSENACEGTYSGPEFIDGKDIAHQFSNKMSKAVGDQLKKLYYEQKYKKVNFSEIKMSTQGMGSGKVIYKLTIPFIAVNSKCDAYTSFDHVGGWNHEPALNRRKNELRKLTLKGHQLEISKLKKTPEGLQEYWIQWKNKTTQSECE
;
A
#
# COMPACT_ATOMS: atom_id res chain seq x y z
N MET A 1 15.34 -71.07 -42.59
CA MET A 1 14.38 -70.84 -41.49
C MET A 1 14.39 -69.35 -41.15
N LYS A 2 13.23 -68.69 -41.22
CA LYS A 2 13.06 -67.26 -41.00
C LYS A 2 13.27 -66.93 -39.52
N LEU A 3 14.20 -66.03 -39.19
CA LEU A 3 14.33 -65.46 -37.85
C LEU A 3 13.49 -64.18 -37.78
N VAL A 4 12.45 -64.20 -36.94
CA VAL A 4 11.51 -63.09 -36.76
C VAL A 4 12.12 -62.04 -35.84
N LEU A 5 12.03 -60.80 -36.29
CA LEU A 5 12.41 -59.56 -35.62
C LEU A 5 11.44 -59.26 -34.47
N TYR A 6 11.94 -58.88 -33.29
CA TYR A 6 11.14 -58.17 -32.28
C TYR A 6 11.89 -56.92 -31.82
N VAL A 7 11.52 -55.78 -32.41
CA VAL A 7 11.92 -54.45 -31.95
C VAL A 7 10.87 -54.02 -30.93
N PHE A 8 11.25 -53.96 -29.65
CA PHE A 8 10.44 -53.33 -28.61
C PHE A 8 10.54 -51.81 -28.75
N ILE A 9 9.50 -51.18 -29.30
CA ILE A 9 9.31 -49.73 -29.25
C ILE A 9 8.69 -49.41 -27.88
N ILE A 10 9.50 -48.91 -26.96
CA ILE A 10 9.02 -48.34 -25.69
C ILE A 10 8.50 -46.94 -26.01
N SER A 11 7.18 -46.80 -26.12
CA SER A 11 6.49 -45.52 -26.18
C SER A 11 6.48 -44.89 -24.78
N LEU A 12 7.41 -43.97 -24.53
CA LEU A 12 7.37 -43.06 -23.38
C LEU A 12 6.18 -42.10 -23.57
N PHE A 13 5.03 -42.45 -23.01
CA PHE A 13 3.91 -41.52 -22.84
C PHE A 13 4.34 -40.41 -21.87
N GLN A 14 4.52 -39.20 -22.42
CA GLN A 14 4.66 -37.98 -21.64
C GLN A 14 3.33 -37.68 -20.95
N VAL A 15 3.25 -37.93 -19.64
CA VAL A 15 2.25 -37.29 -18.80
C VAL A 15 2.82 -35.95 -18.36
N SER A 16 2.68 -34.93 -19.20
CA SER A 16 2.85 -33.55 -18.76
C SER A 16 1.73 -33.23 -17.79
N SER A 17 2.01 -33.28 -16.50
CA SER A 17 1.15 -32.71 -15.48
C SER A 17 1.11 -31.20 -15.69
N THR A 18 0.10 -30.69 -16.39
CA THR A 18 -0.20 -29.27 -16.40
C THR A 18 -0.72 -28.92 -15.01
N ALA A 19 0.16 -28.41 -14.15
CA ALA A 19 -0.24 -27.77 -12.92
C ALA A 19 -1.17 -26.61 -13.30
N ILE A 20 -2.48 -26.78 -13.04
CA ILE A 20 -3.47 -25.72 -13.17
C ILE A 20 -3.04 -24.62 -12.20
N LYS A 21 -2.37 -23.57 -12.72
CA LYS A 21 -2.18 -22.33 -11.97
C LYS A 21 -3.57 -21.79 -11.69
N ARG A 22 -4.10 -22.04 -10.49
CA ARG A 22 -5.21 -21.25 -9.95
C ARG A 22 -4.73 -19.80 -9.96
N GLU A 23 -5.25 -19.01 -10.88
CA GLU A 23 -5.14 -17.56 -10.81
C GLU A 23 -5.79 -17.13 -9.49
N VAL A 24 -4.95 -16.87 -8.48
CA VAL A 24 -5.43 -16.26 -7.25
C VAL A 24 -5.90 -14.88 -7.66
N LEU A 25 -7.23 -14.68 -7.71
CA LEU A 25 -7.84 -13.40 -8.01
C LEU A 25 -7.29 -12.34 -7.04
N GLN A 26 -6.31 -11.58 -7.51
CA GLN A 26 -5.67 -10.53 -6.73
C GLN A 26 -6.62 -9.34 -6.68
N LYS A 27 -7.28 -9.15 -5.53
CA LYS A 27 -8.08 -7.95 -5.29
C LYS A 27 -7.18 -6.90 -4.65
N ASN A 28 -7.08 -5.73 -5.28
CA ASN A 28 -6.24 -4.60 -4.81
C ASN A 28 -6.94 -3.27 -5.11
N GLU A 29 -8.24 -3.21 -4.82
CA GLU A 29 -9.05 -2.04 -5.14
C GLU A 29 -8.97 -1.02 -4.00
N ILE A 30 -8.65 0.22 -4.34
CA ILE A 30 -8.69 1.38 -3.44
C ILE A 30 -9.77 2.33 -3.95
N LYS A 31 -10.67 2.72 -3.07
CA LYS A 31 -11.73 3.70 -3.34
C LYS A 31 -11.53 4.91 -2.45
N CYS A 32 -11.62 6.09 -3.06
CA CYS A 32 -11.53 7.35 -2.35
C CYS A 32 -12.84 8.12 -2.52
N SER A 33 -13.25 8.77 -1.43
CA SER A 33 -14.38 9.68 -1.37
C SER A 33 -13.91 11.02 -0.81
N GLU A 34 -14.85 11.93 -0.55
CA GLU A 34 -14.55 13.16 0.17
C GLU A 34 -14.10 12.93 1.63
N ASN A 35 -14.47 11.81 2.23
CA ASN A 35 -14.32 11.59 3.68
C ASN A 35 -13.30 10.51 4.03
N ALA A 36 -12.84 9.69 3.08
CA ALA A 36 -11.84 8.67 3.33
C ALA A 36 -11.29 8.09 2.02
N CYS A 37 -10.14 7.44 2.11
CA CYS A 37 -9.76 6.37 1.20
C CYS A 37 -9.75 5.02 1.93
N GLU A 38 -10.24 3.99 1.27
CA GLU A 38 -10.30 2.63 1.82
C GLU A 38 -9.97 1.61 0.75
N GLY A 39 -9.43 0.46 1.17
CA GLY A 39 -9.13 -0.60 0.25
C GLY A 39 -8.87 -1.92 0.95
N THR A 40 -8.84 -2.96 0.13
CA THR A 40 -8.47 -4.30 0.57
C THR A 40 -7.55 -4.93 -0.46
N TYR A 41 -6.38 -5.35 0.01
CA TYR A 41 -5.52 -6.28 -0.66
C TYR A 41 -5.89 -7.71 -0.22
N SER A 42 -6.03 -8.62 -1.19
CA SER A 42 -6.12 -10.06 -0.95
C SER A 42 -5.31 -10.78 -2.02
N GLY A 43 -4.23 -11.45 -1.64
CA GLY A 43 -3.34 -12.11 -2.58
C GLY A 43 -2.06 -12.67 -1.94
N PRO A 44 -1.09 -13.08 -2.76
CA PRO A 44 0.19 -13.60 -2.29
C PRO A 44 0.98 -12.59 -1.44
N GLU A 45 1.60 -13.04 -0.36
CA GLU A 45 2.51 -12.20 0.43
C GLU A 45 3.69 -11.72 -0.42
N PHE A 46 4.34 -12.67 -1.10
CA PHE A 46 5.47 -12.43 -1.99
C PHE A 46 5.19 -12.93 -3.41
N ILE A 47 5.70 -12.21 -4.40
CA ILE A 47 5.83 -12.66 -5.79
C ILE A 47 7.25 -12.35 -6.22
N ASP A 48 7.98 -13.38 -6.68
CA ASP A 48 9.39 -13.26 -7.10
C ASP A 48 10.29 -12.58 -6.05
N GLY A 49 10.08 -12.91 -4.77
CA GLY A 49 10.82 -12.35 -3.63
C GLY A 49 10.46 -10.89 -3.27
N LYS A 50 9.51 -10.27 -3.97
CA LYS A 50 9.02 -8.92 -3.65
C LYS A 50 7.81 -9.01 -2.74
N ASP A 51 7.81 -8.21 -1.67
CA ASP A 51 6.69 -8.08 -0.74
C ASP A 51 5.53 -7.33 -1.41
N ILE A 52 4.59 -8.09 -1.98
CA ILE A 52 3.44 -7.53 -2.72
C ILE A 52 2.37 -7.04 -1.75
N ALA A 53 2.24 -7.70 -0.59
CA ALA A 53 1.29 -7.28 0.44
C ALA A 53 1.66 -5.88 0.98
N HIS A 54 2.93 -5.62 1.27
CA HIS A 54 3.40 -4.31 1.75
C HIS A 54 3.29 -3.21 0.69
N GLN A 55 3.43 -3.54 -0.61
CA GLN A 55 3.19 -2.57 -1.68
C GLN A 55 1.77 -1.98 -1.66
N PHE A 56 0.83 -2.61 -0.95
CA PHE A 56 -0.48 -2.01 -0.71
C PHE A 56 -0.42 -0.69 0.07
N SER A 57 0.43 -0.56 1.09
CA SER A 57 0.63 0.71 1.84
C SER A 57 1.14 1.83 0.92
N ASN A 58 2.02 1.49 -0.05
CA ASN A 58 2.50 2.44 -1.06
C ASN A 58 1.36 2.92 -1.98
N LYS A 59 0.54 1.98 -2.48
CA LYS A 59 -0.60 2.31 -3.35
C LYS A 59 -1.64 3.15 -2.61
N MET A 60 -1.95 2.80 -1.35
CA MET A 60 -2.85 3.59 -0.51
C MET A 60 -2.30 5.00 -0.30
N SER A 61 -1.01 5.13 0.01
CA SER A 61 -0.40 6.43 0.25
C SER A 61 -0.50 7.36 -0.96
N LYS A 62 -0.24 6.82 -2.16
CA LYS A 62 -0.43 7.55 -3.41
C LYS A 62 -1.90 7.97 -3.58
N ALA A 63 -2.85 7.05 -3.41
CA ALA A 63 -4.27 7.34 -3.59
C ALA A 63 -4.78 8.42 -2.62
N VAL A 64 -4.35 8.37 -1.35
CA VAL A 64 -4.70 9.39 -0.34
C VAL A 64 -4.09 10.74 -0.72
N GLY A 65 -2.81 10.79 -1.09
CA GLY A 65 -2.15 12.04 -1.49
C GLY A 65 -2.82 12.68 -2.72
N ASP A 66 -3.16 11.88 -3.73
CA ASP A 66 -3.87 12.34 -4.91
C ASP A 66 -5.27 12.86 -4.56
N GLN A 67 -6.00 12.15 -3.70
CA GLN A 67 -7.34 12.55 -3.26
C GLN A 67 -7.32 13.85 -2.45
N LEU A 68 -6.40 13.99 -1.49
CA LEU A 68 -6.23 15.22 -0.71
C LEU A 68 -5.94 16.42 -1.60
N LYS A 69 -5.06 16.24 -2.60
CA LYS A 69 -4.75 17.27 -3.59
C LYS A 69 -5.95 17.62 -4.47
N LYS A 70 -6.73 16.63 -4.92
CA LYS A 70 -7.98 16.84 -5.67
C LYS A 70 -8.97 17.67 -4.85
N LEU A 71 -9.23 17.27 -3.61
CA LEU A 71 -10.15 17.96 -2.71
C LEU A 71 -9.71 19.40 -2.43
N TYR A 72 -8.40 19.64 -2.29
CA TYR A 72 -7.85 20.98 -2.14
C TYR A 72 -8.19 21.90 -3.32
N TYR A 73 -8.01 21.44 -4.57
CA TYR A 73 -8.36 22.22 -5.76
C TYR A 73 -9.87 22.40 -5.93
N GLU A 74 -10.68 21.46 -5.42
CA GLU A 74 -12.14 21.57 -5.34
C GLU A 74 -12.62 22.47 -4.18
N GLN A 75 -11.70 23.14 -3.45
CA GLN A 75 -11.99 23.96 -2.26
C GLN A 75 -12.66 23.20 -1.11
N LYS A 76 -12.51 21.86 -1.10
CA LYS A 76 -12.95 20.96 -0.04
C LYS A 76 -11.75 20.66 0.87
N TYR A 77 -11.44 21.59 1.76
CA TYR A 77 -10.24 21.49 2.58
C TYR A 77 -10.33 20.38 3.61
N LYS A 78 -9.40 19.42 3.53
CA LYS A 78 -9.34 18.26 4.42
C LYS A 78 -7.91 18.02 4.93
N LYS A 79 -7.83 17.23 6.00
CA LYS A 79 -6.62 16.55 6.44
C LYS A 79 -6.94 15.12 6.90
N VAL A 80 -5.94 14.25 6.98
CA VAL A 80 -6.13 12.88 7.49
C VAL A 80 -6.41 12.90 8.99
N ASN A 81 -7.36 12.08 9.42
CA ASN A 81 -7.62 11.79 10.82
C ASN A 81 -6.82 10.54 11.25
N PHE A 82 -5.59 10.76 11.72
CA PHE A 82 -4.71 9.68 12.15
C PHE A 82 -5.28 8.80 13.27
N SER A 83 -6.08 9.37 14.17
CA SER A 83 -6.65 8.63 15.30
C SER A 83 -7.58 7.52 14.81
N GLU A 84 -8.35 7.80 13.76
CA GLU A 84 -9.36 6.93 13.18
C GLU A 84 -8.85 6.03 12.04
N ILE A 85 -7.53 6.03 11.75
CA ILE A 85 -6.95 5.06 10.81
C ILE A 85 -7.19 3.64 11.32
N LYS A 86 -7.81 2.80 10.48
CA LYS A 86 -8.04 1.38 10.72
C LYS A 86 -7.14 0.55 9.81
N MET A 87 -6.35 -0.33 10.41
CA MET A 87 -5.35 -1.15 9.74
C MET A 87 -5.41 -2.58 10.28
N SER A 88 -5.60 -3.56 9.41
CA SER A 88 -5.66 -4.98 9.80
C SER A 88 -5.07 -5.87 8.74
N THR A 89 -4.34 -6.89 9.16
CA THR A 89 -3.79 -7.94 8.30
C THR A 89 -4.29 -9.30 8.79
N GLN A 90 -4.42 -10.26 7.88
CA GLN A 90 -4.66 -11.67 8.17
C GLN A 90 -3.88 -12.55 7.19
N GLY A 91 -3.30 -13.66 7.69
CA GLY A 91 -2.58 -14.64 6.89
C GLY A 91 -1.10 -14.30 6.65
N MET A 92 -0.50 -13.40 7.42
CA MET A 92 0.94 -13.13 7.30
C MET A 92 1.78 -14.37 7.64
N GLY A 93 2.82 -14.65 6.85
CA GLY A 93 3.65 -15.84 6.95
C GLY A 93 2.99 -17.11 6.41
N SER A 94 1.73 -17.04 5.96
CA SER A 94 1.01 -18.18 5.37
C SER A 94 1.12 -18.27 3.85
N GLY A 95 1.72 -17.25 3.21
CA GLY A 95 1.81 -17.12 1.75
C GLY A 95 0.63 -16.40 1.11
N LYS A 96 -0.49 -16.21 1.82
CA LYS A 96 -1.63 -15.40 1.36
C LYS A 96 -2.05 -14.41 2.44
N VAL A 97 -2.10 -13.13 2.08
CA VAL A 97 -2.43 -12.04 3.00
C VAL A 97 -3.73 -11.35 2.58
N ILE A 98 -4.57 -11.05 3.58
CA ILE A 98 -5.66 -10.09 3.48
C ILE A 98 -5.24 -8.85 4.27
N TYR A 99 -5.03 -7.73 3.59
CA TYR A 99 -4.66 -6.46 4.22
C TYR A 99 -5.75 -5.43 3.91
N LYS A 100 -6.42 -4.94 4.97
CA LYS A 100 -7.45 -3.90 4.91
C LYS A 100 -6.95 -2.61 5.54
N LEU A 101 -7.25 -1.50 4.89
CA LEU A 101 -6.84 -0.17 5.34
C LEU A 101 -7.93 0.86 5.06
N THR A 102 -8.23 1.68 6.05
CA THR A 102 -9.12 2.84 5.95
C THR A 102 -8.41 4.07 6.51
N ILE A 103 -8.29 5.11 5.68
CA ILE A 103 -7.67 6.39 5.99
C ILE A 103 -8.75 7.48 5.93
N PRO A 104 -9.35 7.84 7.08
CA PRO A 104 -10.41 8.84 7.12
C PRO A 104 -9.85 10.26 7.04
N PHE A 105 -10.68 11.18 6.56
CA PHE A 105 -10.41 12.61 6.44
C PHE A 105 -11.34 13.41 7.36
N ILE A 106 -10.87 14.56 7.80
CA ILE A 106 -11.65 15.56 8.55
C ILE A 106 -11.55 16.91 7.86
N ALA A 107 -12.62 17.69 7.95
CA ALA A 107 -12.66 19.06 7.43
C ALA A 107 -11.75 19.99 8.24
N VAL A 108 -11.25 21.01 7.57
CA VAL A 108 -10.50 22.12 8.16
C VAL A 108 -11.05 23.45 7.65
N ASN A 109 -10.80 24.52 8.39
CA ASN A 109 -11.49 25.79 8.20
C ASN A 109 -10.97 26.60 7.00
N SER A 110 -9.72 26.37 6.58
CA SER A 110 -9.11 27.17 5.53
C SER A 110 -8.25 26.33 4.59
N LYS A 111 -7.98 26.94 3.43
CA LYS A 111 -7.02 26.45 2.43
C LYS A 111 -5.68 26.11 3.05
N CYS A 112 -5.15 26.99 3.90
CA CYS A 112 -3.82 26.80 4.47
C CYS A 112 -3.80 25.86 5.68
N ASP A 113 -4.94 25.46 6.24
CA ASP A 113 -5.05 24.40 7.24
C ASP A 113 -5.10 22.99 6.62
N ALA A 114 -5.32 22.91 5.30
CA ALA A 114 -5.40 21.66 4.57
C ALA A 114 -4.03 21.02 4.35
N TYR A 115 -4.06 19.71 4.13
CA TYR A 115 -2.89 18.92 3.77
C TYR A 115 -3.09 18.33 2.38
N THR A 116 -2.08 18.41 1.52
CA THR A 116 -2.15 17.95 0.11
C THR A 116 -1.13 16.87 -0.22
N SER A 117 -0.49 16.29 0.79
CA SER A 117 0.49 15.23 0.61
C SER A 117 0.42 14.25 1.77
N PHE A 118 0.63 12.99 1.42
CA PHE A 118 0.50 11.86 2.33
C PHE A 118 1.45 10.74 1.93
N ASP A 119 2.02 10.08 2.92
CA ASP A 119 2.96 8.99 2.74
C ASP A 119 2.99 8.11 3.99
N HIS A 120 3.79 7.07 3.96
CA HIS A 120 4.03 6.20 5.09
C HIS A 120 5.51 5.81 5.20
N VAL A 121 5.84 5.18 6.33
CA VAL A 121 7.09 4.44 6.50
C VAL A 121 6.87 3.32 7.50
N GLY A 122 7.28 2.13 7.09
CA GLY A 122 7.12 0.94 7.87
C GLY A 122 7.40 -0.31 7.08
N GLY A 123 6.86 -1.41 7.57
CA GLY A 123 7.09 -2.75 7.05
C GLY A 123 6.88 -3.79 8.15
N TRP A 124 7.36 -5.00 7.89
CA TRP A 124 7.12 -6.16 8.75
C TRP A 124 8.32 -6.47 9.60
N ASN A 125 8.09 -6.72 10.89
CA ASN A 125 9.09 -7.28 11.81
C ASN A 125 10.42 -6.50 11.90
N HIS A 126 10.42 -5.22 11.52
CA HIS A 126 11.55 -4.32 11.69
C HIS A 126 11.06 -2.94 12.17
N GLU A 127 11.96 -2.19 12.81
CA GLU A 127 11.66 -0.82 13.18
C GLU A 127 11.56 0.05 11.91
N PRO A 128 10.51 0.89 11.76
CA PRO A 128 10.40 1.80 10.63
C PRO A 128 11.53 2.84 10.63
N ALA A 129 12.13 3.11 9.46
CA ALA A 129 13.19 4.09 9.26
C ALA A 129 12.68 5.56 9.28
N LEU A 130 11.95 5.94 10.33
CA LEU A 130 11.20 7.21 10.40
C LEU A 130 12.07 8.45 10.22
N ASN A 131 13.25 8.48 10.85
CA ASN A 131 14.15 9.64 10.74
C ASN A 131 14.68 9.85 9.31
N ARG A 132 14.98 8.75 8.60
CA ARG A 132 15.37 8.83 7.19
C ARG A 132 14.20 9.39 6.36
N ARG A 133 12.99 8.86 6.56
CA ARG A 133 11.79 9.32 5.83
C ARG A 133 11.49 10.80 6.08
N LYS A 134 11.59 11.25 7.34
CA LYS A 134 11.44 12.68 7.68
C LYS A 134 12.40 13.56 6.87
N ASN A 135 13.66 13.16 6.74
CA ASN A 135 14.66 13.92 5.98
C ASN A 135 14.36 13.96 4.47
N GLU A 136 13.87 12.86 3.90
CA GLU A 136 13.43 12.81 2.50
C GLU A 136 12.26 13.77 2.25
N LEU A 137 11.24 13.74 3.11
CA LEU A 137 10.00 14.51 2.95
C LEU A 137 10.17 16.01 3.26
N ARG A 138 11.17 16.40 4.07
CA ARG A 138 11.47 17.82 4.36
C ARG A 138 11.65 18.66 3.09
N LYS A 139 12.29 18.10 2.05
CA LYS A 139 12.52 18.82 0.78
C LYS A 139 11.23 19.11 0.00
N LEU A 140 10.14 18.41 0.30
CA LEU A 140 8.82 18.54 -0.31
C LEU A 140 7.85 19.33 0.57
N THR A 141 8.24 19.63 1.81
CA THR A 141 7.43 20.32 2.79
C THR A 141 7.49 21.83 2.57
N LEU A 142 6.34 22.49 2.67
CA LEU A 142 6.18 23.94 2.62
C LEU A 142 7.11 24.61 3.66
N LYS A 143 7.79 25.70 3.29
CA LYS A 143 8.78 26.33 4.17
C LYS A 143 8.11 26.77 5.48
N GLY A 144 8.77 26.56 6.61
CA GLY A 144 8.24 26.89 7.94
C GLY A 144 7.21 25.90 8.49
N HIS A 145 6.74 24.93 7.70
CA HIS A 145 5.81 23.89 8.15
C HIS A 145 6.51 22.58 8.51
N GLN A 146 5.84 21.77 9.33
CA GLN A 146 6.34 20.48 9.81
C GLN A 146 5.53 19.32 9.22
N LEU A 147 6.16 18.13 9.22
CA LEU A 147 5.47 16.89 8.94
C LEU A 147 4.57 16.55 10.13
N GLU A 148 3.29 16.26 9.88
CA GLU A 148 2.42 15.63 10.88
C GLU A 148 2.50 14.11 10.72
N ILE A 149 2.71 13.41 11.83
CA ILE A 149 3.04 11.98 11.84
C ILE A 149 2.14 11.28 12.85
N SER A 150 1.54 10.17 12.45
CA SER A 150 0.72 9.34 13.34
C SER A 150 1.56 8.71 14.47
N LYS A 151 0.89 8.18 15.50
CA LYS A 151 1.51 7.15 16.33
C LYS A 151 1.79 5.90 15.47
N LEU A 152 2.76 5.08 15.89
CA LEU A 152 3.04 3.80 15.23
C LEU A 152 1.81 2.89 15.31
N LYS A 153 1.23 2.56 14.16
CA LYS A 153 0.14 1.58 14.06
C LYS A 153 0.77 0.21 13.88
N LYS A 154 0.24 -0.81 14.58
CA LYS A 154 0.71 -2.20 14.50
C LYS A 154 -0.45 -3.14 14.26
N THR A 155 -0.25 -4.17 13.45
CA THR A 155 -1.18 -5.31 13.39
C THR A 155 -0.67 -6.44 14.28
N PRO A 156 -1.54 -7.38 14.71
CA PRO A 156 -1.13 -8.57 15.46
C PRO A 156 -0.08 -9.42 14.73
N GLU A 157 -0.01 -9.31 13.40
CA GLU A 157 0.89 -10.07 12.55
C GLU A 157 2.23 -9.37 12.25
N GLY A 158 2.50 -8.26 12.92
CA GLY A 158 3.82 -7.62 12.90
C GLY A 158 4.03 -6.55 11.83
N LEU A 159 2.99 -6.15 11.07
CA LEU A 159 3.05 -4.94 10.25
C LEU A 159 3.12 -3.74 11.17
N GLN A 160 4.06 -2.83 10.91
CA GLN A 160 4.23 -1.59 11.66
C GLN A 160 4.30 -0.42 10.68
N GLU A 161 3.43 0.59 10.84
CA GLU A 161 3.35 1.73 9.93
C GLU A 161 3.24 3.06 10.68
N TYR A 162 4.07 4.03 10.29
CA TYR A 162 3.83 5.44 10.52
C TYR A 162 3.16 6.04 9.29
N TRP A 163 2.10 6.81 9.50
CA TRP A 163 1.44 7.60 8.45
C TRP A 163 1.83 9.05 8.59
N ILE A 164 2.14 9.71 7.47
CA ILE A 164 2.74 11.04 7.44
C ILE A 164 1.94 11.90 6.49
N GLN A 165 1.57 13.12 6.91
CA GLN A 165 0.99 14.13 6.03
C GLN A 165 1.78 15.43 6.13
N TRP A 166 1.80 16.21 5.05
CA TRP A 166 2.45 17.51 5.05
C TRP A 166 1.82 18.48 4.06
N LYS A 167 2.11 19.77 4.27
CA LYS A 167 1.77 20.80 3.30
C LYS A 167 2.80 20.80 2.18
N ASN A 168 2.36 20.64 0.95
CA ASN A 168 3.27 20.51 -0.18
C ASN A 168 3.78 21.89 -0.63
N LYS A 169 5.10 22.07 -0.74
CA LYS A 169 5.70 23.36 -1.11
C LYS A 169 5.27 23.89 -2.48
N THR A 170 4.89 23.02 -3.41
CA THR A 170 4.47 23.42 -4.76
C THR A 170 2.96 23.60 -4.83
N THR A 171 2.18 22.69 -4.25
CA THR A 171 0.71 22.79 -4.30
C THR A 171 0.17 23.92 -3.42
N GLN A 172 0.85 24.24 -2.32
CA GLN A 172 0.37 25.20 -1.32
C GLN A 172 1.33 26.39 -1.17
N SER A 173 2.05 26.78 -2.22
CA SER A 173 3.07 27.84 -2.16
C SER A 173 2.51 29.21 -1.74
N GLU A 174 1.21 29.44 -1.90
CA GLU A 174 0.54 30.67 -1.46
C GLU A 174 0.22 30.70 0.05
N CYS A 175 0.54 29.62 0.77
CA CYS A 175 0.35 29.51 2.21
C CYS A 175 1.66 29.74 3.00
N GLU A 176 2.74 30.17 2.32
CA GLU A 176 3.99 30.61 2.96
C GLU A 176 3.88 32.02 3.55
#